data_AF-A0A0N8H4K2-F1
#
_entry.id   AF-A0A0N8H4K2-F1
#
_cell.length_a   1.000
_cell.length_b   1.000
_cell.length_c   1.000
_cell.angle_alpha   90.00
_cell.angle_beta   90.00
_cell.angle_gamma   90.00
#
_symmetry.space_group_name_H-M   'P 1'
#
loop_
_entity.id
_entity.type
_entity.pdbx_description
1 polymer ?
#
loop_
_entity_poly.entity_id
_entity_poly.type
_entity_poly.pdbx_seq_one_letter_code
_entity_poly.pdbx_strand_id
1 'polypeptide(L)'
;MVTALGLYFNISTTEWALQCLSIGLVMGIEGLNTAVEKIADYIQPNFDKKIGLIKDISAGAVMLASIIAVIVGLLIYLPKFV
;
A
#
# COMPACT_ATOMS: atom_id res chain seq x y z
N MET A 1 12.72 4.55 -3.85
CA MET A 1 13.62 4.51 -2.66
C MET A 1 13.91 3.07 -2.23
N VAL A 2 12.90 2.26 -1.89
CA VAL A 2 13.11 0.87 -1.42
C VAL A 2 13.81 -0.02 -2.46
N THR A 3 13.54 0.17 -3.75
CA THR A 3 14.24 -0.55 -4.85
C THR A 3 15.75 -0.26 -4.86
N ALA A 4 16.18 0.96 -4.54
CA ALA A 4 17.59 1.30 -4.48
C ALA A 4 18.27 0.65 -3.27
N LEU A 5 17.56 0.54 -2.13
CA LEU A 5 18.04 -0.19 -0.95
C LEU A 5 18.24 -1.68 -1.26
N GLY A 6 17.33 -2.30 -2.01
CA GLY A 6 17.44 -3.71 -2.38
C GLY A 6 18.67 -4.00 -3.24
N LEU A 7 19.01 -3.08 -4.13
CA LEU A 7 20.25 -3.14 -4.93
C LEU A 7 21.49 -2.95 -4.06
N TYR A 8 21.46 -1.98 -3.13
CA TYR A 8 22.59 -1.69 -2.23
C TYR A 8 22.92 -2.85 -1.29
N PHE A 9 21.90 -3.48 -0.69
CA PHE A 9 22.05 -4.59 0.25
C PHE A 9 22.15 -5.97 -0.41
N ASN A 10 22.14 -6.04 -1.75
CA ASN A 10 22.21 -7.28 -2.53
C ASN A 10 21.26 -8.36 -2.00
N ILE A 11 19.99 -7.98 -1.84
CA ILE A 11 18.96 -8.88 -1.29
C ILE A 11 18.71 -10.06 -2.24
N SER A 12 18.38 -11.22 -1.66
CA SER A 12 18.07 -12.47 -2.36
C SER A 12 16.83 -12.35 -3.25
N THR A 13 16.68 -13.28 -4.19
CA THR A 13 15.52 -13.34 -5.09
C THR A 13 14.18 -13.44 -4.34
N THR A 14 14.16 -14.13 -3.19
CA THR A 14 12.96 -14.24 -2.34
C THR A 14 12.63 -12.91 -1.67
N GLU A 15 13.62 -12.20 -1.15
CA GLU A 15 13.44 -10.86 -0.56
C GLU A 15 12.94 -9.87 -1.63
N TRP A 16 13.49 -9.94 -2.85
CA TRP A 16 12.99 -9.18 -4.00
C TRP A 16 11.53 -9.50 -4.35
N ALA A 17 11.15 -10.77 -4.39
CA ALA A 17 9.79 -11.18 -4.69
C ALA A 17 8.81 -10.63 -3.65
N LEU A 18 9.14 -10.73 -2.36
CA LEU A 18 8.34 -10.18 -1.27
C LEU A 18 8.22 -8.66 -1.35
N GLN A 19 9.32 -7.95 -1.60
CA GLN A 19 9.30 -6.50 -1.76
C GLN A 19 8.44 -6.05 -2.95
N CYS A 20 8.62 -6.68 -4.11
CA CYS A 20 7.83 -6.37 -5.31
C CYS A 20 6.33 -6.64 -5.07
N LEU A 21 6.01 -7.75 -4.39
CA LEU A 21 4.63 -8.07 -4.02
C LEU A 21 4.04 -7.01 -3.08
N SER A 22 4.77 -6.59 -2.04
CA SER A 22 4.31 -5.55 -1.12
C SER A 22 4.07 -4.22 -1.81
N ILE A 23 4.97 -3.79 -2.70
CA ILE A 23 4.81 -2.56 -3.48
C ILE A 23 3.58 -2.66 -4.39
N GLY A 24 3.47 -3.77 -5.14
CA GLY A 24 2.35 -3.99 -6.05
C GLY A 24 1.00 -4.03 -5.33
N LEU A 25 0.96 -4.62 -4.14
CA LEU A 25 -0.26 -4.71 -3.32
C LEU A 25 -0.70 -3.34 -2.79
N VAL A 26 0.23 -2.52 -2.26
CA VAL A 26 -0.08 -1.14 -1.83
C VAL A 26 -0.57 -0.30 -3.01
N MET A 27 0.13 -0.35 -4.15
CA MET A 27 -0.29 0.39 -5.35
C MET A 27 -1.65 -0.09 -5.87
N GLY A 28 -1.92 -1.39 -5.85
CA GLY A 28 -3.20 -1.96 -6.27
C GLY A 28 -4.34 -1.50 -5.38
N ILE A 29 -4.17 -1.54 -4.06
CA ILE A 29 -5.19 -1.12 -3.10
C ILE A 29 -5.40 0.39 -3.14
N GLU A 30 -4.35 1.20 -3.33
CA GLU A 30 -4.46 2.65 -3.52
C GLU A 30 -5.26 3.00 -4.80
N GLY A 31 -4.97 2.29 -5.89
CA GLY A 31 -5.72 2.43 -7.14
C GLY A 31 -7.20 2.07 -6.97
N LEU A 32 -7.50 1.00 -6.22
CA LEU A 32 -8.86 0.64 -5.85
C LEU A 32 -9.52 1.70 -4.97
N ASN A 33 -8.80 2.28 -4.02
CA ASN A 33 -9.32 3.36 -3.18
C ASN A 33 -9.72 4.57 -4.03
N THR A 34 -8.86 5.00 -4.96
CA THR A 34 -9.18 6.10 -5.87
C THR A 34 -10.38 5.77 -6.75
N ALA A 35 -10.51 4.52 -7.22
CA ALA A 35 -11.67 4.10 -8.00
C ALA A 35 -12.96 4.19 -7.17
N VAL A 36 -12.96 3.73 -5.92
CA VAL A 36 -14.09 3.83 -4.99
C VAL A 36 -14.46 5.29 -4.74
N GLU A 37 -13.47 6.16 -4.49
CA GLU A 37 -13.70 7.59 -4.31
C GLU A 37 -14.37 8.23 -5.52
N LYS A 38 -13.86 7.94 -6.74
CA LYS A 38 -14.42 8.49 -7.99
C LYS A 38 -15.82 7.97 -8.29
N ILE A 39 -16.09 6.70 -8.02
CA ILE A 39 -17.43 6.13 -8.16
C ILE A 39 -18.39 6.77 -7.17
N ALA A 40 -17.96 6.95 -5.91
CA ALA A 40 -18.78 7.57 -4.87
C ALA A 40 -19.11 9.04 -5.21
N ASP A 41 -18.13 9.82 -5.67
CA ASP A 41 -18.32 11.20 -6.13
C ASP A 41 -19.25 11.30 -7.34
N TYR A 42 -19.18 10.32 -8.24
CA TYR A 42 -20.06 10.26 -9.40
C TYR A 42 -21.52 9.95 -9.01
N ILE A 43 -21.74 9.04 -8.06
CA ILE A 43 -23.08 8.63 -7.60
C ILE A 43 -23.72 9.72 -6.72
N GLN A 44 -22.94 10.35 -5.85
CA GLN A 44 -23.41 11.36 -4.91
C GLN A 44 -22.42 12.52 -4.83
N PRO A 45 -22.58 13.54 -5.70
CA PRO A 45 -21.64 14.67 -5.79
C PRO A 45 -21.77 15.66 -4.63
N ASN A 46 -22.88 15.63 -3.89
CA ASN A 46 -23.07 16.44 -2.69
C ASN A 46 -22.55 15.70 -1.46
N PHE A 47 -22.18 16.46 -0.41
CA PHE A 47 -21.72 15.85 0.83
C PHE A 47 -22.79 14.95 1.47
N ASP A 48 -22.46 13.67 1.66
CA ASP A 48 -23.28 12.68 2.35
C ASP A 48 -22.44 11.91 3.37
N LYS A 49 -22.93 11.79 4.61
CA LYS A 49 -22.19 11.11 5.70
C LYS A 49 -21.92 9.63 5.42
N LYS A 50 -22.81 8.93 4.71
CA LYS A 50 -22.64 7.52 4.36
C LYS A 50 -21.55 7.34 3.31
N ILE A 51 -21.49 8.24 2.33
CA ILE A 51 -20.40 8.27 1.35
C ILE A 51 -19.07 8.56 2.03
N GLY A 52 -19.04 9.48 2.99
CA GLY A 52 -17.87 9.71 3.84
C GLY A 52 -17.38 8.43 4.50
N LEU A 53 -18.28 7.69 5.16
CA LEU A 53 -17.94 6.41 5.79
C LEU A 53 -17.38 5.36 4.80
N ILE A 54 -17.93 5.28 3.58
CA ILE A 54 -17.43 4.36 2.55
C ILE A 54 -16.00 4.73 2.15
N LYS A 55 -15.72 6.03 1.96
CA LYS A 55 -14.36 6.51 1.64
C LYS A 55 -13.40 6.24 2.79
N ASP A 56 -13.82 6.46 4.04
CA ASP A 56 -12.99 6.20 5.22
C ASP A 56 -12.62 4.71 5.34
N ILE A 57 -13.58 3.81 5.08
CA ILE A 57 -13.32 2.35 5.07
C ILE A 57 -12.32 1.98 3.99
N SER A 58 -12.47 2.55 2.80
CA SER A 58 -11.59 2.32 1.66
C SER A 58 -10.17 2.82 1.93
N ALA A 59 -10.01 4.02 2.48
CA ALA A 59 -8.72 4.55 2.91
C ALA A 59 -8.11 3.72 4.05
N GLY A 60 -8.94 3.17 4.94
CA GLY A 60 -8.52 2.23 5.98
C GLY A 60 -7.86 0.97 5.41
N ALA A 61 -8.33 0.46 4.27
CA ALA A 61 -7.71 -0.69 3.60
C ALA A 61 -6.31 -0.37 3.06
N VAL A 62 -6.12 0.83 2.49
CA VAL A 62 -4.80 1.32 2.05
C VAL A 62 -3.84 1.42 3.23
N MET A 63 -4.32 1.93 4.37
CA MET A 63 -3.50 2.06 5.57
C MET A 63 -2.99 0.69 6.06
N LEU A 64 -3.87 -0.31 6.11
CA LEU A 64 -3.49 -1.67 6.49
C LEU A 64 -2.45 -2.26 5.52
N ALA A 65 -2.66 -2.10 4.21
CA ALA A 65 -1.71 -2.54 3.19
C ALA A 65 -0.33 -1.89 3.38
N SER A 66 -0.32 -0.59 3.68
CA SER A 66 0.90 0.19 3.90
C SER A 66 1.65 -0.26 5.16
N ILE A 67 0.94 -0.54 6.26
CA ILE A 67 1.53 -1.09 7.49
C ILE A 67 2.21 -2.44 7.20
N ILE A 68 1.54 -3.34 6.49
CA ILE A 68 2.12 -4.64 6.12
C ILE A 68 3.36 -4.46 5.24
N ALA A 69 3.33 -3.53 4.27
CA ALA A 69 4.50 -3.26 3.43
C ALA A 69 5.69 -2.74 4.24
N VAL A 70 5.46 -1.91 5.27
CA VAL A 70 6.51 -1.48 6.19
C VAL A 70 7.07 -2.67 6.97
N ILE A 71 6.22 -3.55 7.50
CA ILE A 71 6.66 -4.75 8.22
C ILE A 71 7.52 -5.65 7.32
N VAL A 72 7.10 -5.90 6.08
CA VAL A 72 7.90 -6.67 5.11
C VAL A 72 9.26 -5.99 4.85
N GLY A 73 9.27 -4.67 4.68
CA GLY A 73 10.52 -3.90 4.56
C GLY A 73 11.44 -4.08 5.77
N LEU A 74 10.90 -3.99 6.99
CA LEU A 74 11.69 -4.21 8.21
C LEU A 74 12.24 -5.64 8.27
N LEU A 75 11.46 -6.66 7.93
CA LEU A 75 11.93 -8.04 7.92
C LEU A 75 13.07 -8.29 6.93
N ILE A 76 13.07 -7.60 5.77
CA ILE A 76 14.12 -7.72 4.76
C ILE A 76 15.38 -6.94 5.18
N TYR A 77 15.21 -5.69 5.60
CA TYR A 77 16.32 -4.75 5.74
C TYR A 77 16.91 -4.68 7.15
N LEU A 78 16.12 -4.85 8.21
CA LEU A 78 16.60 -4.74 9.59
C LEU A 78 17.76 -5.71 9.90
N PRO A 79 17.74 -6.98 9.44
CA PRO A 79 18.88 -7.89 9.62
C PRO A 79 20.14 -7.54 8.80
N LYS A 80 20.04 -6.61 7.84
CA LYS A 80 21.20 -6.19 7.02
C LYS A 80 21.93 -4.99 7.62
N PHE A 81 21.31 -4.32 8.59
CA PHE A 81 21.90 -3.18 9.31
C PHE A 81 22.53 -3.57 10.66
N VAL A 82 22.15 -4.73 11.20
CA VAL A 82 22.71 -5.32 12.43
C VAL A 82 23.80 -6.32 12.05
#